data_AF-A0A428V2J5-F1
#
_entry.id   AF-A0A428V2J5-F1
#
_cell.length_a   1.000
_cell.length_b   1.000
_cell.length_c   1.000
_cell.angle_alpha   90.00
_cell.angle_beta   90.00
_cell.angle_gamma   90.00
#
_symmetry.space_group_name_H-M   'P 1'
#
loop_
_entity.id
_entity.type
_entity.pdbx_description
1 polymer ?
#
loop_
_entity_poly.entity_id
_entity_poly.type
_entity_poly.pdbx_seq_one_letter_code
_entity_poly.pdbx_strand_id
1 'polypeptide(L)' 'MKVTAVFVAALATLGAASPAKGCTPGTYACTSDLKGWQVCDVNRAWVFAGVCPPKTGCVFYKPSNSPYCVPPGFKFPKN' A
#
# COMPACT_ATOMS: atom_id res chain seq x y z
N MET A 1 -9.51 50.58 -38.51
CA MET A 1 -9.53 49.29 -37.77
C MET A 1 -8.28 49.23 -36.92
N LYS A 2 -8.41 49.17 -35.59
CA LYS A 2 -7.30 48.91 -34.68
C LYS A 2 -7.72 47.69 -33.86
N VAL A 3 -7.03 46.57 -34.08
CA VAL A 3 -7.33 45.29 -33.46
C VAL A 3 -6.61 45.27 -32.12
N THR A 4 -7.32 45.58 -31.04
CA THR A 4 -6.77 45.57 -29.69
C THR A 4 -6.78 44.11 -29.20
N ALA A 5 -5.63 43.46 -29.24
CA ALA A 5 -5.47 42.08 -28.78
C ALA A 5 -5.57 42.03 -27.24
N VAL A 6 -6.62 41.37 -26.73
CA VAL A 6 -6.77 41.06 -25.31
C VAL A 6 -6.07 39.73 -25.04
N PHE A 7 -4.91 39.77 -24.41
CA PHE A 7 -4.22 38.58 -23.92
C PHE A 7 -4.78 38.19 -22.55
N VAL A 8 -5.64 37.17 -22.53
CA VAL A 8 -6.09 36.52 -21.28
C VAL A 8 -5.02 35.52 -20.87
N ALA A 9 -4.20 35.89 -19.89
CA ALA A 9 -3.25 34.97 -19.27
C ALA A 9 -3.97 34.04 -18.29
N ALA A 10 -4.31 32.83 -18.74
CA ALA A 10 -4.82 31.78 -17.86
C ALA A 10 -3.65 31.18 -17.06
N LEU A 11 -3.50 31.59 -15.80
CA LEU A 11 -2.60 30.96 -14.84
C LEU A 11 -3.19 29.60 -14.41
N ALA A 12 -2.82 28.54 -15.12
CA ALA A 12 -3.09 27.18 -14.67
C ALA A 12 -2.21 26.88 -13.44
N THR A 13 -2.79 26.91 -12.25
CA THR A 13 -2.14 26.43 -11.03
C THR A 13 -1.99 24.92 -11.11
N LEU A 14 -0.80 24.45 -11.51
CA LEU A 14 -0.41 23.05 -11.33
C LEU A 14 -0.24 22.80 -9.84
N GLY A 15 -1.32 22.38 -9.17
CA GLY A 15 -1.21 21.77 -7.86
C GLY A 15 -0.37 20.51 -8.00
N ALA A 16 0.89 20.56 -7.56
CA ALA A 16 1.75 19.39 -7.51
C ALA A 16 1.08 18.35 -6.58
N ALA A 17 0.41 17.36 -7.17
CA ALA A 17 -0.08 16.21 -6.44
C ALA A 17 1.15 15.51 -5.86
N SER A 18 1.49 15.82 -4.61
CA SER A 18 2.48 15.05 -3.87
C SER A 18 1.98 13.61 -3.88
N PRO A 19 2.77 12.62 -4.37
CA PRO A 19 2.29 11.26 -4.41
C PRO A 19 1.87 10.89 -3.00
N ALA A 20 0.60 10.48 -2.85
CA ALA A 20 0.09 9.98 -1.59
C ALA A 20 1.10 8.97 -1.03
N LYS A 21 1.32 8.98 0.29
CA LYS A 21 2.21 8.02 0.95
C LYS A 21 1.58 6.61 0.89
N GLY A 22 1.57 6.02 -0.30
CA GLY A 22 1.24 4.63 -0.53
C GLY A 22 2.36 3.73 -0.02
N CYS A 23 2.11 2.43 -0.06
CA CYS A 23 3.07 1.43 0.38
C CYS A 23 4.33 1.39 -0.52
N THR A 24 5.37 0.69 -0.07
CA THR A 24 6.57 0.44 -0.86
C THR A 24 6.34 -0.79 -1.75
N PRO A 25 6.44 -0.70 -3.08
CA PRO A 25 6.23 -1.84 -3.97
C PRO A 25 7.05 -3.06 -3.57
N GLY A 26 6.46 -4.25 -3.68
CA GLY A 26 7.10 -5.52 -3.31
C GLY A 26 7.17 -5.79 -1.81
N THR A 27 6.61 -4.92 -0.97
CA THR A 27 6.41 -5.22 0.46
C THR A 27 5.12 -5.97 0.69
N TYR A 28 5.06 -6.63 1.84
CA TYR A 28 3.94 -7.44 2.26
C TYR A 28 3.37 -6.91 3.57
N ALA A 29 2.10 -7.16 3.82
CA ALA A 29 1.47 -6.87 5.10
C ALA A 29 0.37 -7.90 5.39
N CYS A 30 0.00 -8.01 6.67
CA CYS A 30 -1.28 -8.61 7.02
C CYS A 30 -2.42 -7.67 6.66
N THR A 31 -3.59 -8.21 6.34
CA THR A 31 -4.83 -7.42 6.27
C THR A 31 -5.17 -6.85 7.65
N SER A 32 -5.97 -5.79 7.69
CA SER A 32 -6.33 -5.10 8.94
C SER A 32 -7.10 -5.98 9.93
N ASP A 33 -7.84 -6.98 9.44
CA ASP A 33 -8.55 -7.97 10.24
C ASP A 33 -7.68 -9.17 10.66
N LEU A 34 -6.42 -9.20 10.23
CA LEU A 34 -5.46 -10.28 10.45
C LEU A 34 -5.93 -11.65 9.92
N LYS A 35 -6.90 -11.68 8.99
CA LYS A 35 -7.43 -12.90 8.39
C LYS A 35 -6.78 -13.25 7.05
N GLY A 36 -5.91 -12.41 6.54
CA GLY A 36 -5.22 -12.63 5.29
C GLY A 36 -3.97 -11.78 5.17
N TRP A 37 -3.45 -11.71 3.97
CA TRP A 37 -2.26 -10.95 3.64
C TRP A 37 -2.42 -10.26 2.29
N GLN A 38 -1.61 -9.22 2.11
CA GLN A 38 -1.65 -8.32 0.96
C GLN A 38 -0.24 -7.97 0.50
N VAL A 39 -0.11 -7.66 -0.78
CA VAL A 39 1.14 -7.25 -1.43
C VAL A 39 0.99 -5.80 -1.87
N CYS A 40 2.04 -5.02 -1.70
CA CYS A 40 2.10 -3.69 -2.29
C CYS A 40 2.47 -3.80 -3.76
N ASP A 41 1.57 -3.38 -4.63
CA ASP A 41 1.82 -3.37 -6.08
C ASP A 41 2.70 -2.18 -6.50
N VAL A 42 3.01 -2.10 -7.80
CA VAL A 42 3.82 -1.02 -8.37
C VAL A 42 3.11 0.34 -8.38
N ASN A 43 1.78 0.35 -8.24
CA ASN A 43 0.99 1.58 -8.08
C ASN A 43 0.98 2.08 -6.64
N ARG A 44 1.73 1.41 -5.73
CA ARG A 44 1.80 1.73 -4.30
C ARG A 44 0.46 1.51 -3.58
N ALA A 45 -0.36 0.61 -4.11
CA ALA A 45 -1.61 0.18 -3.53
C ALA A 45 -1.47 -1.20 -2.90
N TRP A 46 -2.13 -1.40 -1.76
CA TRP A 46 -2.25 -2.72 -1.17
C TRP A 46 -3.27 -3.54 -1.95
N VAL A 47 -2.82 -4.67 -2.49
CA VAL A 47 -3.65 -5.63 -3.20
C VAL A 47 -3.76 -6.88 -2.35
N PHE A 48 -5.00 -7.31 -2.13
CA PHE A 48 -5.28 -8.55 -1.41
C PHE A 48 -4.65 -9.75 -2.13
N ALA A 49 -3.91 -10.58 -1.39
CA ALA A 49 -3.14 -11.68 -1.97
C ALA A 49 -3.61 -13.06 -1.49
N GLY A 50 -4.21 -13.16 -0.30
CA GLY A 50 -4.80 -14.42 0.14
C GLY A 50 -5.41 -14.39 1.53
N VAL A 51 -6.33 -15.32 1.77
CA VAL A 51 -6.95 -15.59 3.08
C VAL A 51 -6.09 -16.60 3.83
N CYS A 52 -5.93 -16.43 5.13
CA CYS A 52 -5.35 -17.44 6.00
C CYS A 52 -6.31 -18.62 6.20
N PRO A 53 -5.80 -19.86 6.27
CA PRO A 53 -6.64 -21.04 6.54
C PRO A 53 -7.50 -20.89 7.80
N PRO A 54 -8.64 -21.61 7.89
CA PRO A 54 -9.48 -21.60 9.09
C PRO A 54 -8.67 -21.88 10.36
N LYS A 55 -9.02 -21.20 11.45
CA LYS A 55 -8.35 -21.29 12.76
C LYS A 55 -6.88 -20.84 12.77
N THR A 56 -6.42 -20.12 11.74
CA THR A 56 -5.11 -19.43 11.75
C THR A 56 -5.31 -17.91 11.66
N GLY A 57 -4.25 -17.15 11.95
CA GLY A 57 -4.22 -15.71 11.80
C GLY A 57 -2.92 -15.24 11.16
N CYS A 58 -2.96 -14.10 10.50
CA CYS A 58 -1.78 -13.49 9.91
C CYS A 58 -0.92 -12.82 10.98
N VAL A 59 0.37 -13.15 11.00
CA VAL A 59 1.38 -12.48 11.82
C VAL A 59 2.55 -12.10 10.92
N PHE A 60 2.99 -10.84 11.01
CA PHE A 60 4.13 -10.35 10.25
C PHE A 60 5.44 -10.71 10.96
N TYR A 61 6.30 -11.48 10.29
CA TYR A 61 7.61 -11.86 10.81
C TYR A 61 8.67 -10.89 10.29
N LYS A 62 9.13 -10.00 11.18
CA LYS A 62 10.08 -8.94 10.84
C LYS A 62 11.40 -9.45 10.23
N PRO A 63 12.03 -10.54 10.72
CA PRO A 63 13.29 -11.03 10.16
C PRO A 63 13.23 -11.44 8.69
N SER A 64 12.10 -11.97 8.21
CA SER A 64 11.91 -12.29 6.79
C SER A 64 11.10 -11.23 6.01
N ASN A 65 10.69 -10.15 6.68
CA ASN A 65 9.79 -9.12 6.15
C ASN A 65 8.54 -9.69 5.44
N SER A 66 7.97 -10.76 6.00
CA SER A 66 6.87 -11.49 5.38
C SER A 66 5.74 -11.84 6.36
N PRO A 67 4.47 -11.85 5.92
CA PRO A 67 3.34 -12.36 6.68
C PRO A 67 3.29 -13.89 6.65
N TYR A 68 2.86 -14.49 7.76
CA TYR A 68 2.63 -15.93 7.87
C TYR A 68 1.27 -16.19 8.51
N CYS A 69 0.55 -17.16 7.96
CA CYS A 69 -0.66 -17.68 8.60
C CYS A 69 -0.25 -18.74 9.62
N VAL A 70 -0.44 -18.44 10.90
CA VAL A 70 0.01 -19.29 12.00
C VAL A 70 -1.14 -19.65 12.93
N PRO A 71 -1.09 -20.81 13.60
CA PRO A 71 -2.10 -21.16 14.61
C PRO A 71 -2.00 -20.23 15.84
N PRO A 72 -3.08 -20.11 16.63
CA PRO A 72 -3.06 -19.36 17.88
C PRO A 72 -1.94 -19.82 18.81
N GLY A 73 -1.24 -18.87 19.42
CA GLY A 73 -0.14 -19.15 20.35
C GLY A 73 1.19 -19.54 19.69
N PHE A 74 1.26 -19.61 18.35
CA PHE A 74 2.52 -19.80 17.64
C PHE A 74 3.52 -18.68 17.99
N LYS A 75 4.79 -19.06 18.17
CA LYS A 75 5.89 -18.13 18.40
C LYS A 75 7.01 -18.43 17.41
N PHE A 76 7.46 -17.39 16.72
CA PHE A 76 8.66 -17.51 15.90
C PHE A 76 9.89 -17.81 16.76
N PRO A 77 10.88 -18.55 16.23
CA PRO A 77 12.17 -18.72 16.88
C PRO A 77 12.78 -17.36 17.22
N LYS A 78 13.40 -17.25 18.39
CA LYS A 78 14.24 -16.11 18.72
C LYS A 78 15.64 -16.42 18.20
N ASN A 79 16.15 -15.58 17.30
CA ASN A 79 17.57 -15.54 16.97
C ASN A 79 18.34 -14.82 18.08
#